data_AF-A0A380NKA3-F1
#
_entry.id   AF-A0A380NKA3-F1
#
_cell.length_a   1.000
_cell.length_b   1.000
_cell.length_c   1.000
_cell.angle_alpha   90.00
_cell.angle_beta   90.00
_cell.angle_gamma   90.00
#
_symmetry.space_group_name_H-M   'P 1'
#
loop_
_entity.id
_entity.type
_entity.pdbx_description
1 polymer ?
#
loop_
_entity_poly.entity_id
_entity_poly.type
_entity_poly.pdbx_seq_one_letter_code
_entity_poly.pdbx_strand_id
1 'polypeptide(L)'
;MNPLKLLKYAKFFSSSKFLRFASGIGKNVAFLRRACILFYCFKDPDTPKYVKAIIAGALGYLILPIDVISDRIPGLGWVDDAAVIALAFKVANRSIKPMHREQAQKLVPFGSEE
;
A
#
# COMPACT_ATOMS: atom_id res chain seq x y z
N MET A 1 -12.37 8.15 -5.21
CA MET A 1 -12.44 7.95 -3.75
C MET A 1 -11.79 9.15 -3.04
N ASN A 2 -12.39 9.68 -1.96
CA ASN A 2 -11.85 10.81 -1.19
C ASN A 2 -10.77 10.29 -0.21
N PRO A 3 -9.54 10.84 -0.18
CA PRO A 3 -8.46 10.34 0.67
C PRO A 3 -8.79 10.34 2.16
N LEU A 4 -9.68 11.23 2.61
CA LEU A 4 -10.14 11.27 4.00
C LEU A 4 -10.94 10.03 4.40
N LYS A 5 -11.61 9.35 3.44
CA LYS A 5 -12.30 8.09 3.72
C LYS A 5 -11.34 6.94 4.03
N LEU A 6 -10.05 7.04 3.68
CA LEU A 6 -9.06 6.01 3.99
C LEU A 6 -8.65 6.04 5.48
N LEU A 7 -8.79 7.19 6.14
CA LEU A 7 -8.42 7.34 7.55
C LEU A 7 -9.15 6.34 8.47
N LYS A 8 -10.39 5.96 8.13
CA LYS A 8 -11.15 4.95 8.88
C LYS A 8 -10.50 3.57 8.87
N TYR A 9 -9.70 3.29 7.85
CA TYR A 9 -8.99 2.02 7.68
C TYR A 9 -7.61 2.02 8.33
N ALA A 10 -7.07 3.20 8.68
CA ALA A 10 -5.73 3.34 9.24
C ALA A 10 -5.53 2.55 10.54
N LYS A 11 -6.60 2.42 11.35
CA LYS A 11 -6.58 1.64 12.60
C LYS A 11 -6.37 0.13 12.40
N PHE A 12 -6.62 -0.39 11.20
CA PHE A 12 -6.46 -1.82 10.89
C PHE A 12 -5.08 -2.14 10.32
N PHE A 13 -4.30 -1.12 9.97
CA PHE A 13 -2.96 -1.29 9.47
C PHE A 13 -2.05 -1.91 10.54
N SER A 14 -1.27 -2.90 10.13
CA SER A 14 -0.24 -3.51 10.94
C SER A 14 0.94 -3.91 10.05
N SER A 15 2.15 -3.48 10.44
CA SER A 15 3.37 -3.78 9.68
C SER A 15 3.57 -5.29 9.47
N SER A 16 3.35 -6.10 10.49
CA SER A 16 3.54 -7.55 10.40
C SER A 16 2.51 -8.21 9.46
N LYS A 17 1.25 -7.76 9.53
CA LYS A 17 0.20 -8.26 8.63
C LYS A 17 0.42 -7.81 7.19
N PHE A 18 0.91 -6.59 6.97
CA PHE A 18 1.29 -6.10 5.65
C PHE A 18 2.39 -6.96 5.03
N LEU A 19 3.46 -7.22 5.80
CA LEU A 19 4.58 -8.03 5.33
C LEU A 19 4.12 -9.44 4.96
N ARG A 20 3.26 -10.06 5.79
CA ARG A 20 2.68 -11.38 5.48
C ARG A 20 1.82 -11.36 4.21
N PHE A 21 1.00 -10.33 4.01
CA PHE A 21 0.23 -10.12 2.78
C PHE A 21 1.15 -9.97 1.56
N ALA A 22 2.16 -9.11 1.66
CA ALA A 22 3.12 -8.87 0.59
C ALA A 22 3.94 -10.12 0.24
N SER A 23 4.29 -10.95 1.22
CA SER A 23 4.96 -12.24 1.00
C SER A 23 4.05 -13.31 0.39
N GLY A 24 2.72 -13.19 0.56
CA GLY A 24 1.73 -14.11 -0.02
C GLY A 24 1.35 -13.77 -1.46
N ILE A 25 1.53 -12.51 -1.88
CA ILE A 25 1.31 -12.09 -3.27
C ILE A 25 2.53 -12.43 -4.12
N GLY A 26 2.29 -13.06 -5.28
CA GLY A 26 3.35 -13.44 -6.22
C GLY A 26 4.22 -12.27 -6.68
N LYS A 27 5.46 -12.57 -7.09
CA LYS A 27 6.57 -11.62 -7.28
C LYS A 27 6.43 -10.60 -8.43
N ASN A 28 5.32 -10.59 -9.19
CA ASN A 28 5.21 -9.88 -10.48
C ASN A 28 4.10 -8.80 -10.53
N VAL A 29 3.86 -8.09 -9.43
CA VAL A 29 2.75 -7.13 -9.36
C VAL A 29 3.26 -5.70 -9.15
N ALA A 30 3.19 -4.86 -10.18
CA ALA A 30 3.58 -3.44 -10.13
C ALA A 30 2.87 -2.66 -9.01
N PHE A 31 1.63 -3.04 -8.71
CA PHE A 31 0.87 -2.52 -7.57
C PHE A 31 1.51 -2.84 -6.21
N LEU A 32 2.03 -4.05 -6.03
CA LEU A 32 2.69 -4.46 -4.77
C LEU A 32 3.96 -3.63 -4.54
N ARG A 33 4.72 -3.33 -5.60
CA ARG A 33 5.87 -2.42 -5.53
C ARG A 33 5.47 -1.06 -4.95
N ARG A 34 4.40 -0.45 -5.47
CA ARG A 34 3.89 0.83 -4.97
C ARG A 34 3.41 0.74 -3.51
N ALA A 35 2.75 -0.35 -3.14
CA ALA A 35 2.35 -0.59 -1.74
C ALA A 35 3.57 -0.71 -0.81
N CYS A 36 4.63 -1.41 -1.23
CA CYS A 36 5.88 -1.51 -0.47
C CYS A 36 6.60 -0.16 -0.35
N ILE A 37 6.64 0.65 -1.41
CA ILE A 37 7.18 2.01 -1.36
C ILE A 37 6.43 2.85 -0.31
N LEU A 38 5.10 2.78 -0.31
CA LEU A 38 4.28 3.47 0.67
C LEU A 38 4.53 2.96 2.08
N PHE A 39 4.72 1.66 2.27
CA PHE A 39 5.08 1.08 3.56
C PHE A 39 6.38 1.64 4.11
N TYR A 40 7.43 1.76 3.29
CA TYR A 40 8.69 2.36 3.72
C TYR A 40 8.57 3.88 3.95
N CYS A 41 7.82 4.58 3.10
CA CYS A 41 7.50 5.99 3.30
C CYS A 41 6.71 6.23 4.61
N PHE A 42 5.81 5.33 4.98
CA PHE A 42 5.09 5.36 6.26
C PHE A 42 6.02 5.20 7.47
N LYS A 43 7.05 4.34 7.35
CA LYS A 43 8.04 4.12 8.41
C LYS A 43 9.04 5.26 8.57
N ASP A 44 9.20 6.11 7.57
CA ASP A 44 10.11 7.25 7.63
C ASP A 44 9.64 8.29 8.67
N PRO A 45 10.45 8.65 9.68
CA PRO A 45 10.09 9.65 10.68
C PRO A 45 9.74 11.01 10.07
N ASP A 46 10.38 11.40 8.97
CA ASP A 46 10.19 12.71 8.30
C ASP A 46 8.86 12.81 7.53
N THR A 47 8.19 11.68 7.30
CA THR A 47 6.91 11.71 6.59
C THR A 47 5.84 12.40 7.45
N PRO A 48 5.15 13.44 6.92
CA PRO A 48 4.14 14.16 7.68
C PRO A 48 3.03 13.24 8.22
N LYS A 49 2.53 13.53 9.43
CA LYS A 49 1.55 12.68 10.12
C LYS A 49 0.28 12.43 9.28
N TYR A 50 -0.20 13.42 8.54
CA TYR A 50 -1.39 13.26 7.69
C TYR A 50 -1.12 12.32 6.50
N VAL A 51 0.08 12.35 5.93
CA VAL A 51 0.51 11.42 4.86
C VAL A 51 0.60 10.02 5.43
N LYS A 52 1.21 9.84 6.62
CA LYS A 52 1.25 8.55 7.32
C LYS A 52 -0.15 7.99 7.57
N ALA A 53 -1.10 8.83 7.98
CA ALA A 53 -2.47 8.40 8.23
C ALA A 53 -3.18 7.92 6.95
N ILE A 54 -2.97 8.61 5.83
CA ILE A 54 -3.52 8.20 4.52
C ILE A 54 -2.87 6.91 4.03
N ILE A 55 -1.54 6.77 4.17
CA ILE A 55 -0.83 5.54 3.83
C ILE A 55 -1.31 4.38 4.70
N ALA A 56 -1.38 4.57 6.02
CA ALA A 56 -1.93 3.56 6.93
C ALA A 56 -3.37 3.21 6.55
N GLY A 57 -4.18 4.18 6.12
CA GLY A 57 -5.51 3.92 5.59
C GLY A 57 -5.51 3.03 4.35
N ALA A 58 -4.66 3.35 3.38
CA ALA A 58 -4.54 2.59 2.14
C ALA A 58 -3.98 1.17 2.36
N LEU A 59 -2.89 1.04 3.12
CA LEU A 59 -2.33 -0.27 3.46
C LEU A 59 -3.25 -1.05 4.39
N GLY A 60 -3.93 -0.36 5.32
CA GLY A 60 -4.94 -0.93 6.18
C GLY A 60 -6.12 -1.48 5.40
N TYR A 61 -6.52 -0.85 4.29
CA TYR A 61 -7.52 -1.39 3.37
C TYR A 61 -7.08 -2.72 2.73
N LEU A 62 -5.80 -2.83 2.34
CA LEU A 62 -5.23 -4.07 1.79
C LEU A 62 -5.09 -5.21 2.80
N ILE A 63 -4.93 -4.88 4.08
CA ILE A 63 -4.60 -5.81 5.18
C ILE A 63 -5.79 -6.13 6.07
N LEU A 64 -6.79 -5.23 6.11
CA LEU A 64 -8.15 -5.61 6.49
C LEU A 64 -8.40 -6.96 5.84
N PRO A 65 -9.06 -7.88 6.55
CA PRO A 65 -9.12 -9.25 6.09
C PRO A 65 -9.54 -9.19 4.62
N ILE A 66 -9.09 -10.10 3.78
CA ILE A 66 -9.93 -11.19 3.26
C ILE A 66 -11.50 -10.96 3.22
N ASP A 67 -12.09 -10.05 4.01
CA ASP A 67 -13.46 -9.71 4.42
C ASP A 67 -14.42 -9.16 3.36
N VAL A 68 -14.00 -8.86 2.13
CA VAL A 68 -14.98 -8.48 1.08
C VAL A 68 -14.77 -9.24 -0.23
N ILE A 69 -13.52 -9.56 -0.59
CA ILE A 69 -13.21 -10.02 -1.96
C ILE A 69 -13.19 -11.54 -2.11
N SER A 70 -12.83 -12.32 -1.09
CA SER A 70 -12.81 -13.78 -1.27
C SER A 70 -14.21 -14.41 -1.37
N ASP A 71 -15.24 -13.75 -0.83
CA ASP A 71 -16.57 -14.37 -0.71
C ASP A 71 -17.57 -13.99 -1.82
N ARG A 72 -17.33 -13.00 -2.72
CA ARG A 72 -18.43 -12.50 -3.58
C ARG A 72 -18.21 -12.29 -5.08
N ILE A 73 -17.00 -12.03 -5.62
CA ILE A 73 -16.89 -11.74 -7.07
C ILE A 73 -15.60 -12.28 -7.67
N PRO A 74 -15.65 -13.31 -8.54
CA PRO A 74 -14.52 -13.67 -9.39
C PRO A 74 -14.24 -12.51 -10.37
N GLY A 75 -13.05 -11.90 -10.30
CA GLY A 75 -12.55 -10.99 -11.34
C GLY A 75 -12.59 -9.47 -11.08
N LEU A 76 -13.11 -8.98 -9.94
CA LEU A 76 -13.44 -7.53 -9.79
C LEU A 76 -12.79 -6.80 -8.60
N GLY A 77 -11.97 -7.46 -7.78
CA GLY A 77 -11.41 -6.86 -6.55
C GLY A 77 -10.15 -5.99 -6.74
N TRP A 78 -9.33 -6.26 -7.76
CA TRP A 78 -7.96 -5.73 -7.85
C TRP A 78 -7.87 -4.28 -8.32
N VAL A 79 -8.89 -3.81 -9.05
CA VAL A 79 -8.93 -2.46 -9.62
C VAL A 79 -9.16 -1.40 -8.53
N ASP A 80 -10.01 -1.71 -7.55
CA ASP A 80 -10.29 -0.78 -6.44
C ASP A 80 -9.07 -0.64 -5.52
N ASP A 81 -8.40 -1.75 -5.21
CA ASP A 81 -7.12 -1.73 -4.48
C ASP A 81 -6.07 -0.91 -5.22
N ALA A 82 -5.91 -1.11 -6.53
CA ALA A 82 -4.97 -0.35 -7.35
C ALA A 82 -5.26 1.16 -7.33
N ALA A 83 -6.55 1.54 -7.37
CA ALA A 83 -6.96 2.94 -7.26
C ALA A 83 -6.67 3.52 -5.88
N VAL A 84 -6.89 2.76 -4.80
CA VAL A 84 -6.55 3.15 -3.41
C VAL A 84 -5.06 3.44 -3.28
N ILE A 85 -4.21 2.53 -3.77
CA ILE A 85 -2.76 2.72 -3.70
C ILE A 85 -2.29 3.83 -4.62
N ALA A 86 -2.83 3.97 -5.83
CA ALA A 86 -2.50 5.09 -6.70
C ALA A 86 -2.83 6.44 -6.05
N LEU A 87 -3.97 6.54 -5.37
CA LEU A 87 -4.36 7.75 -4.63
C LEU A 87 -3.40 8.03 -3.47
N ALA A 88 -3.09 7.03 -2.66
CA ALA A 88 -2.14 7.17 -1.54
C ALA A 88 -0.74 7.54 -2.05
N PHE A 89 -0.30 6.96 -3.16
CA PHE A 89 0.96 7.28 -3.80
C PHE A 89 1.00 8.72 -4.31
N LYS A 90 -0.09 9.20 -4.92
CA LYS A 90 -0.21 10.61 -5.34
C LYS A 90 -0.09 11.57 -4.16
N VAL A 91 -0.72 11.26 -3.04
CA VAL A 91 -0.64 12.07 -1.81
C VAL A 91 0.77 12.03 -1.21
N ALA A 92 1.37 10.84 -1.18
CA ALA A 92 2.70 10.62 -0.60
C ALA A 92 3.85 11.06 -1.52
N ASN A 93 3.59 11.44 -2.79
CA ASN A 93 4.62 11.64 -3.80
C ASN A 93 5.72 12.63 -3.36
N ARG A 94 5.37 13.68 -2.61
CA ARG A 94 6.35 14.65 -2.07
C ARG A 94 7.16 14.12 -0.88
N SER A 95 6.69 13.07 -0.23
CA SER A 95 7.35 12.42 0.92
C SER A 95 8.08 11.13 0.51
N ILE A 96 7.86 10.61 -0.69
CA ILE A 96 8.57 9.45 -1.21
C ILE A 96 10.00 9.86 -1.59
N LYS A 97 10.97 9.26 -0.90
CA LYS A 97 12.41 9.45 -1.13
C LYS A 97 12.99 8.25 -1.91
N PRO A 98 14.14 8.40 -2.58
CA PRO A 98 14.83 7.31 -3.29
C PRO A 98 15.05 6.07 -2.39
N MET A 99 15.46 6.29 -1.14
CA MET A 99 15.65 5.23 -0.14
C MET A 99 14.40 4.34 0.08
N HIS A 100 13.18 4.89 -0.01
CA HIS A 100 11.96 4.09 0.15
C HIS A 100 11.75 3.14 -1.03
N ARG A 101 12.16 3.57 -2.23
CA ARG A 101 12.10 2.77 -3.46
C ARG A 101 13.13 1.65 -3.45
N GLU A 102 14.36 1.96 -3.04
CA GLU A 102 15.42 0.96 -2.88
C GLU A 102 15.05 -0.11 -1.84
N GLN A 103 14.49 0.31 -0.70
CA GLN A 103 14.02 -0.63 0.32
C GLN A 103 12.89 -1.52 -0.19
N ALA A 104 11.94 -0.95 -0.93
CA ALA A 104 10.86 -1.72 -1.56
C ALA A 104 11.39 -2.74 -2.58
N GLN A 105 12.38 -2.36 -3.37
CA GLN A 105 13.00 -3.23 -4.38
C GLN A 105 13.73 -4.42 -3.75
N LYS A 106 14.39 -4.24 -2.59
CA LYS A 106 15.01 -5.34 -1.85
C LYS A 106 13.99 -6.38 -1.38
N LEU A 107 12.77 -5.95 -1.05
CA LEU A 107 11.70 -6.83 -0.60
C LEU A 107 10.97 -7.53 -1.76
N VAL A 108 10.80 -6.84 -2.90
CA VAL A 108 10.13 -7.35 -4.10
C VAL A 108 10.99 -7.05 -5.34
N PRO A 109 11.95 -7.93 -5.67
CA PRO A 109 12.98 -7.64 -6.68
C PRO A 109 12.52 -7.95 -8.12
N PHE A 110 11.37 -7.44 -8.62
CA PHE A 110 11.00 -7.60 -10.05
C PHE A 110 10.14 -6.45 -10.61
N GLY A 111 10.39 -6.10 -11.88
CA GLY A 111 9.60 -5.20 -12.73
C GLY A 111 10.19 -3.78 -12.87
N SER A 112 10.54 -3.37 -14.10
CA SER A 112 10.98 -2.00 -14.46
C SER A 112 9.91 -0.96 -14.13
N GLU A 113 10.32 0.28 -13.82
CA GLU A 113 9.42 1.45 -13.78
C GLU A 113 9.20 1.96 -15.21
N GLU A 114 8.67 1.10 -16.09
CA GLU A 114 8.18 1.50 -17.42
C GLU A 114 6.66 1.65 -17.39
#